data_AF-A0A657B557-F1
#
_entry.id   AF-A0A657B557-F1
#
_cell.length_a   1.000
_cell.length_b   1.000
_cell.length_c   1.000
_cell.angle_alpha   90.00
_cell.angle_beta   90.00
_cell.angle_gamma   90.00
#
_symmetry.space_group_name_H-M   'P 1'
#
loop_
_entity.id
_entity.type
_entity.pdbx_description
1 polymer ?
#
loop_
_entity_poly.entity_id
_entity_poly.type
_entity_poly.pdbx_seq_one_letter_code
_entity_poly.pdbx_strand_id
1 'polypeptide(L)'
;SFQKQDQSYLLDALEKLGKRFVGVTQLLHTCSDEDVALLNEAGVRAVRFNLKRGGSEGIKQLKNFALRLHDLAEWHVELYVDSTELEGLSPTLLSLPKVSIDHLGLSKVGIKSLLKCAEKGVYIKATGFGRIDFKPASVIQDLYKANPHCLMFGTDLPSTRAPRAFQHNDIQLIVDNLDAEAAERVLWKNALTLYKPAI
;
A
#
# COMPACT_ATOMS: atom_id res chain seq x y z
N SER A 1 -4.13 3.65 13.35
CA SER A 1 -5.43 2.96 13.18
C SER A 1 -6.39 3.37 14.31
N PHE A 2 -7.71 3.19 14.15
CA PHE A 2 -8.66 3.28 15.28
C PHE A 2 -8.51 2.09 16.24
N GLN A 3 -8.08 0.94 15.70
CA GLN A 3 -7.88 -0.33 16.40
C GLN A 3 -6.45 -0.51 16.95
N LYS A 4 -5.57 0.48 16.74
CA LYS A 4 -4.14 0.43 17.14
C LYS A 4 -3.47 -0.88 16.70
N GLN A 5 -3.10 -1.76 17.64
CA GLN A 5 -2.43 -3.05 17.40
C GLN A 5 -3.30 -4.26 17.76
N ASP A 6 -4.60 -4.06 18.01
CA ASP A 6 -5.54 -5.17 18.16
C ASP A 6 -5.65 -5.95 16.84
N GLN A 7 -5.44 -7.26 16.92
CA GLN A 7 -5.48 -8.17 15.76
C GLN A 7 -6.82 -8.91 15.65
N SER A 8 -7.63 -8.91 16.72
CA SER A 8 -8.80 -9.80 16.85
C SER A 8 -9.82 -9.60 15.72
N TYR A 9 -10.13 -8.35 15.39
CA TYR A 9 -11.08 -8.03 14.33
C TYR A 9 -10.60 -8.44 12.94
N LEU A 10 -9.29 -8.34 12.68
CA LEU A 10 -8.71 -8.69 11.39
C LEU A 10 -8.71 -10.20 11.20
N LEU A 11 -8.33 -10.93 12.25
CA LEU A 11 -8.31 -12.39 12.25
C LEU A 11 -9.72 -12.96 12.07
N ASP A 12 -10.71 -12.46 12.82
CA ASP A 12 -12.12 -12.84 12.67
C ASP A 12 -12.64 -12.56 11.25
N ALA A 13 -12.26 -11.43 10.65
CA ALA A 13 -12.64 -11.11 9.28
C ALA A 13 -12.00 -12.06 8.25
N LEU A 14 -10.71 -12.38 8.39
CA LEU A 14 -10.01 -13.28 7.47
C LEU A 14 -10.54 -14.70 7.56
N GLU A 15 -10.85 -15.18 8.76
CA GLU A 15 -11.50 -16.49 8.97
C GLU A 15 -12.83 -16.57 8.22
N LYS A 16 -13.67 -15.53 8.32
CA LYS A 16 -15.00 -15.48 7.67
C LYS A 16 -14.92 -15.29 6.15
N LEU A 17 -13.99 -14.49 5.67
CA LEU A 17 -13.86 -14.16 4.23
C LEU A 17 -13.13 -15.27 3.45
N GLY A 18 -12.29 -16.05 4.12
CA GLY A 18 -11.58 -17.19 3.55
C GLY A 18 -10.34 -16.82 2.74
N LYS A 19 -9.70 -17.86 2.17
CA LYS A 19 -8.32 -17.83 1.63
C LYS A 19 -8.04 -16.85 0.49
N ARG A 20 -9.10 -16.34 -0.18
CA ARG A 20 -8.99 -15.33 -1.24
C ARG A 20 -8.75 -13.92 -0.70
N PHE A 21 -8.89 -13.72 0.60
CA PHE A 21 -8.63 -12.45 1.27
C PHE A 21 -7.33 -12.53 2.06
N VAL A 22 -6.66 -11.38 2.14
CA VAL A 22 -5.41 -11.23 2.89
C VAL A 22 -5.52 -10.04 3.83
N GLY A 23 -4.76 -10.10 4.92
CA GLY A 23 -4.70 -9.04 5.91
C GLY A 23 -3.52 -8.11 5.71
N VAL A 24 -3.72 -6.85 6.05
CA VAL A 24 -2.66 -5.88 6.30
C VAL A 24 -2.86 -5.33 7.70
N THR A 25 -1.84 -5.45 8.54
CA THR A 25 -1.96 -5.11 9.97
C THR A 25 -1.09 -3.92 10.39
N GLN A 26 -1.20 -3.49 11.64
CA GLN A 26 -0.21 -2.67 12.34
C GLN A 26 0.33 -3.45 13.54
N LEU A 27 1.66 -3.50 13.66
CA LEU A 27 2.35 -4.17 14.77
C LEU A 27 3.31 -3.21 15.47
N LEU A 28 3.60 -3.50 16.74
CA LEU A 28 4.74 -2.90 17.41
C LEU A 28 6.03 -3.58 16.90
N HIS A 29 7.13 -2.83 16.83
CA HIS A 29 8.43 -3.38 16.46
C HIS A 29 8.93 -4.46 17.45
N THR A 30 8.34 -4.51 18.64
CA THR A 30 8.60 -5.50 19.70
C THR A 30 7.75 -6.77 19.59
N CYS A 31 6.89 -6.93 18.57
CA CYS A 31 6.15 -8.19 18.39
C CYS A 31 7.11 -9.37 18.24
N SER A 32 6.73 -10.56 18.72
CA SER A 32 7.59 -11.74 18.61
C SER A 32 7.61 -12.30 17.18
N ASP A 33 8.54 -13.21 16.88
CA ASP A 33 8.56 -13.92 15.60
C ASP A 33 7.37 -14.88 15.50
N GLU A 34 6.96 -15.47 16.63
CA GLU A 34 5.78 -16.33 16.73
C GLU A 34 4.49 -15.57 16.40
N ASP A 35 4.34 -14.33 16.88
CA ASP A 35 3.20 -13.49 16.52
C ASP A 35 3.13 -13.27 14.99
N VAL A 36 4.28 -13.00 14.36
CA VAL A 36 4.36 -12.80 12.90
C VAL A 36 4.01 -14.09 12.16
N ALA A 37 4.50 -15.24 12.63
CA ALA A 37 4.19 -16.54 12.05
C ALA A 37 2.69 -16.86 12.13
N LEU A 38 2.07 -16.68 13.30
CA LEU A 38 0.62 -16.88 13.50
C LEU A 38 -0.23 -15.98 12.59
N LEU A 39 0.13 -14.70 12.49
CA LEU A 39 -0.55 -13.77 11.59
C LEU A 39 -0.38 -14.16 10.12
N ASN A 40 0.81 -14.65 9.75
CA ASN A 40 1.07 -15.10 8.39
C ASN A 40 0.23 -16.33 8.02
N GLU A 41 0.13 -17.30 8.92
CA GLU A 41 -0.75 -18.48 8.78
C GLU A 41 -2.22 -18.06 8.63
N ALA A 42 -2.66 -17.04 9.37
CA ALA A 42 -4.00 -16.48 9.28
C ALA A 42 -4.27 -15.66 8.00
N GLY A 43 -3.28 -15.47 7.13
CA GLY A 43 -3.46 -14.78 5.84
C GLY A 43 -3.01 -13.31 5.84
N VAL A 44 -2.33 -12.82 6.87
CA VAL A 44 -1.70 -11.50 6.85
C VAL A 44 -0.46 -11.52 5.93
N ARG A 45 -0.27 -10.47 5.14
CA ARG A 45 0.79 -10.38 4.12
C ARG A 45 1.60 -9.09 4.14
N ALA A 46 1.22 -8.15 5.01
CA ALA A 46 1.89 -6.86 5.11
C ALA A 46 1.63 -6.16 6.44
N VAL A 47 2.50 -5.20 6.74
CA VAL A 47 2.32 -4.22 7.82
C VAL A 47 2.18 -2.82 7.24
N ARG A 48 1.33 -1.98 7.86
CA ARG A 48 1.07 -0.61 7.43
C ARG A 48 1.57 0.40 8.45
N PHE A 49 2.44 1.32 8.02
CA PHE A 49 2.90 2.46 8.80
C PHE A 49 2.24 3.76 8.35
N ASN A 50 2.00 4.65 9.31
CA ASN A 50 1.51 5.99 9.05
C ASN A 50 2.63 6.98 9.36
N LEU A 51 3.26 7.51 8.31
CA LEU A 51 4.44 8.37 8.43
C LEU A 51 4.11 9.86 8.45
N LYS A 52 2.87 10.26 8.16
CA LYS A 52 2.40 11.66 8.27
C LYS A 52 2.61 12.30 9.67
N ARG A 53 3.10 11.53 10.65
CA ARG A 53 3.28 11.94 12.05
C ARG A 53 4.61 11.47 12.67
N GLY A 54 5.54 10.92 11.89
CA GLY A 54 6.78 10.31 12.41
C GLY A 54 8.04 11.17 12.19
N GLY A 55 8.96 11.19 13.17
CA GLY A 55 10.29 11.80 13.04
C GLY A 55 11.36 10.83 12.50
N SER A 56 12.63 11.28 12.49
CA SER A 56 13.77 10.54 11.91
C SER A 56 14.09 9.20 12.60
N GLU A 57 13.85 9.09 13.90
CA GLU A 57 14.00 7.84 14.65
C GLU A 57 13.00 6.77 14.21
N GLY A 58 11.78 7.19 13.85
CA GLY A 58 10.74 6.30 13.32
C GLY A 58 11.12 5.68 11.97
N ILE A 59 11.90 6.39 11.15
CA ILE A 59 12.36 5.89 9.84
C ILE A 59 13.39 4.76 9.99
N LYS A 60 14.34 4.91 10.93
CA LYS A 60 15.34 3.85 11.20
C LYS A 60 14.68 2.59 11.74
N GLN A 61 13.78 2.73 12.70
CA GLN A 61 13.01 1.61 13.25
C GLN A 61 12.16 0.94 12.17
N LEU A 62 11.52 1.74 11.30
CA LEU A 62 10.77 1.22 10.15
C LEU A 62 11.64 0.35 9.24
N LYS A 63 12.86 0.78 8.90
CA LYS A 63 13.75 -0.01 8.06
C LYS A 63 14.09 -1.36 8.67
N ASN A 64 14.55 -1.38 9.92
CA ASN A 64 14.94 -2.63 10.58
C ASN A 64 13.74 -3.57 10.71
N PHE A 65 12.57 -3.03 11.06
CA PHE A 65 11.37 -3.82 11.21
C PHE A 65 10.86 -4.37 9.86
N ALA A 66 10.91 -3.57 8.81
CA ALA A 66 10.57 -3.99 7.45
C ALA A 66 11.46 -5.15 6.96
N LEU A 67 12.77 -5.06 7.20
CA LEU A 67 13.73 -6.13 6.84
C LEU A 67 13.41 -7.42 7.61
N ARG A 68 13.25 -7.34 8.93
CA ARG A 68 12.88 -8.51 9.76
C ARG A 68 11.58 -9.18 9.28
N LEU A 69 10.52 -8.41 9.05
CA LEU A 69 9.23 -8.96 8.61
C LEU A 69 9.33 -9.60 7.22
N HIS A 70 10.17 -9.04 6.35
CA HIS A 70 10.41 -9.63 5.05
C HIS A 70 11.17 -10.97 5.17
N ASP A 71 12.19 -11.04 6.03
CA ASP A 71 12.97 -12.26 6.24
C ASP A 71 12.12 -13.39 6.85
N LEU A 72 11.20 -13.06 7.76
CA LEU A 72 10.35 -14.03 8.46
C LEU A 72 9.18 -14.55 7.60
N ALA A 73 8.55 -13.68 6.82
CA ALA A 73 7.26 -13.99 6.19
C ALA A 73 7.09 -13.44 4.76
N GLU A 74 8.17 -12.93 4.14
CA GLU A 74 8.14 -12.22 2.85
C GLU A 74 7.19 -11.01 2.80
N TRP A 75 6.78 -10.49 3.97
CA TRP A 75 5.85 -9.38 4.04
C TRP A 75 6.43 -8.13 3.38
N HIS A 76 5.54 -7.32 2.82
CA HIS A 76 5.89 -5.98 2.37
C HIS A 76 5.37 -4.94 3.36
N VAL A 77 5.88 -3.72 3.21
CA VAL A 77 5.44 -2.59 4.00
C VAL A 77 4.51 -1.70 3.19
N GLU A 78 3.43 -1.24 3.80
CA GLU A 78 2.55 -0.21 3.25
C GLU A 78 2.75 1.13 3.97
N LEU A 79 2.84 2.21 3.21
CA LEU A 79 3.08 3.54 3.75
C LEU A 79 1.92 4.47 3.43
N TYR A 80 1.27 4.94 4.49
CA TYR A 80 0.45 6.14 4.43
C TYR A 80 1.35 7.35 4.69
N VAL A 81 1.73 8.04 3.61
CA VAL A 81 2.68 9.15 3.61
C VAL A 81 2.28 10.20 2.58
N ASP A 82 2.57 11.46 2.87
CA ASP A 82 2.40 12.54 1.89
C ASP A 82 3.57 12.55 0.90
N SER A 83 3.29 12.71 -0.39
CA SER A 83 4.30 12.67 -1.45
C SER A 83 5.39 13.74 -1.28
N THR A 84 5.10 14.83 -0.56
CA THR A 84 6.07 15.88 -0.21
C THR A 84 7.21 15.37 0.67
N GLU A 85 7.01 14.29 1.43
CA GLU A 85 8.04 13.70 2.29
C GLU A 85 8.90 12.66 1.56
N LEU A 86 8.47 12.19 0.38
CA LEU A 86 9.10 11.08 -0.33
C LEU A 86 10.53 11.36 -0.76
N GLU A 87 10.89 12.61 -1.05
CA GLU A 87 12.26 12.96 -1.45
C GLU A 87 13.27 12.62 -0.34
N GLY A 88 12.96 12.98 0.91
CA GLY A 88 13.80 12.65 2.06
C GLY A 88 13.75 11.17 2.45
N LEU A 89 12.64 10.49 2.18
CA LEU A 89 12.46 9.07 2.49
C LEU A 89 13.05 8.13 1.43
N SER A 90 13.22 8.60 0.19
CA SER A 90 13.60 7.79 -0.97
C SER A 90 14.78 6.85 -0.69
N PRO A 91 15.92 7.28 -0.12
CA PRO A 91 17.03 6.36 0.16
C PRO A 91 16.65 5.19 1.08
N THR A 92 15.76 5.43 2.05
CA THR A 92 15.28 4.37 2.95
C THR A 92 14.33 3.44 2.21
N LEU A 93 13.33 4.01 1.51
CA LEU A 93 12.30 3.23 0.79
C LEU A 93 12.91 2.31 -0.25
N LEU A 94 13.89 2.79 -1.00
CA LEU A 94 14.58 2.03 -2.03
C LEU A 94 15.52 0.96 -1.47
N SER A 95 15.81 1.01 -0.16
CA SER A 95 16.57 -0.05 0.52
C SER A 95 15.67 -1.12 1.15
N LEU A 96 14.35 -0.96 1.11
CA LEU A 96 13.41 -1.95 1.61
C LEU A 96 13.17 -3.04 0.57
N PRO A 97 12.98 -4.31 0.97
CA PRO A 97 12.79 -5.39 0.01
C PRO A 97 11.53 -5.23 -0.84
N LYS A 98 10.41 -4.85 -0.20
CA LYS A 98 9.13 -4.56 -0.86
C LYS A 98 8.36 -3.50 -0.08
N VAL A 99 7.90 -2.48 -0.79
CA VAL A 99 7.16 -1.36 -0.20
C VAL A 99 6.05 -0.88 -1.14
N SER A 100 4.93 -0.43 -0.56
CA SER A 100 3.85 0.24 -1.26
C SER A 100 3.51 1.60 -0.63
N ILE A 101 3.05 2.55 -1.46
CA ILE A 101 2.59 3.88 -1.05
C ILE A 101 1.08 3.97 -1.27
N ASP A 102 0.37 4.41 -0.25
CA ASP A 102 -1.08 4.56 -0.30
C ASP A 102 -1.52 5.79 -1.12
N HIS A 103 -2.71 5.68 -1.71
CA HIS A 103 -3.51 6.79 -2.25
C HIS A 103 -2.77 7.76 -3.19
N LEU A 104 -1.98 7.23 -4.13
CA LEU A 104 -1.18 8.03 -5.08
C LEU A 104 -0.30 9.09 -4.40
N GLY A 105 0.12 8.87 -3.15
CA GLY A 105 0.94 9.81 -2.40
C GLY A 105 0.24 11.12 -2.01
N LEU A 106 -1.10 11.20 -2.07
CA LEU A 106 -1.93 12.31 -1.56
C LEU A 106 -1.79 13.67 -2.27
N SER A 107 -0.59 14.22 -2.40
CA SER A 107 -0.35 15.62 -2.77
C SER A 107 0.27 15.76 -4.16
N LYS A 108 -0.20 16.74 -4.94
CA LYS A 108 0.25 17.02 -6.30
C LYS A 108 1.73 17.40 -6.35
N VAL A 109 2.20 18.11 -5.33
CA VAL A 109 3.56 18.64 -5.23
C VAL A 109 4.61 17.54 -5.33
N GLY A 110 4.35 16.36 -4.74
CA GLY A 110 5.31 15.25 -4.72
C GLY A 110 5.13 14.20 -5.83
N ILE A 111 4.30 14.45 -6.85
CA ILE A 111 4.11 13.50 -7.98
C ILE A 111 5.45 13.12 -8.62
N LYS A 112 6.39 14.06 -8.76
CA LYS A 112 7.74 13.75 -9.31
C LYS A 112 8.50 12.73 -8.46
N SER A 113 8.41 12.83 -7.14
CA SER A 113 9.05 11.87 -6.23
C SER A 113 8.34 10.52 -6.24
N LEU A 114 7.01 10.52 -6.37
CA LEU A 114 6.21 9.32 -6.55
C LEU A 114 6.59 8.55 -7.83
N LEU A 115 6.78 9.26 -8.94
CA LEU A 115 7.23 8.68 -10.22
C LEU A 115 8.62 8.03 -10.08
N LYS A 116 9.59 8.72 -9.45
CA LYS A 116 10.91 8.14 -9.16
C LYS A 116 10.82 6.87 -8.31
N CYS A 117 9.89 6.81 -7.36
CA CYS A 117 9.66 5.60 -6.57
C CYS A 117 9.13 4.46 -7.45
N ALA A 118 8.15 4.74 -8.31
CA ALA A 118 7.57 3.75 -9.23
C ALA A 118 8.60 3.19 -10.23
N GLU A 119 9.45 4.05 -10.81
CA GLU A 119 10.56 3.67 -11.70
C GLU A 119 11.55 2.71 -11.01
N LYS A 120 11.65 2.78 -9.67
CA LYS A 120 12.51 1.92 -8.86
C LYS A 120 11.78 0.70 -8.26
N GLY A 121 10.54 0.44 -8.69
CA GLY A 121 9.80 -0.76 -8.31
C GLY A 121 8.96 -0.62 -7.04
N VAL A 122 8.81 0.58 -6.49
CA VAL A 122 7.87 0.82 -5.37
C VAL A 122 6.45 0.69 -5.89
N TYR A 123 5.62 -0.10 -5.19
CA TYR A 123 4.22 -0.24 -5.53
C TYR A 123 3.43 1.00 -5.12
N ILE A 124 2.44 1.40 -5.91
CA ILE A 124 1.62 2.58 -5.66
C ILE A 124 0.15 2.17 -5.72
N LYS A 125 -0.61 2.54 -4.70
CA LYS A 125 -2.05 2.28 -4.66
C LYS A 125 -2.82 3.41 -5.35
N ALA A 126 -3.39 3.13 -6.52
CA ALA A 126 -4.37 3.96 -7.21
C ALA A 126 -5.72 3.93 -6.47
N THR A 127 -5.77 4.55 -5.30
CA THR A 127 -6.90 4.49 -4.37
C THR A 127 -7.15 5.86 -3.74
N GLY A 128 -8.24 6.01 -2.99
CA GLY A 128 -8.46 7.22 -2.19
C GLY A 128 -8.55 8.50 -3.03
N PHE A 129 -9.14 8.44 -4.23
CA PHE A 129 -9.24 9.59 -5.15
C PHE A 129 -10.02 10.78 -4.58
N GLY A 130 -10.79 10.58 -3.52
CA GLY A 130 -11.41 11.67 -2.77
C GLY A 130 -10.49 12.40 -1.79
N ARG A 131 -9.24 11.94 -1.62
CA ARG A 131 -8.24 12.48 -0.67
C ARG A 131 -7.16 13.32 -1.35
N ILE A 132 -7.03 13.21 -2.68
CA ILE A 132 -5.98 13.84 -3.47
C ILE A 132 -6.39 15.24 -3.95
N ASP A 133 -5.41 16.10 -4.22
CA ASP A 133 -5.59 17.47 -4.73
C ASP A 133 -5.30 17.57 -6.25
N PHE A 134 -5.34 16.45 -6.97
CA PHE A 134 -5.11 16.35 -8.42
C PHE A 134 -6.07 15.37 -9.10
N LYS A 135 -6.14 15.42 -10.43
CA LYS A 135 -6.91 14.46 -11.24
C LYS A 135 -6.11 13.14 -11.34
N PRO A 136 -6.68 11.98 -10.93
CA PRO A 136 -5.90 10.74 -10.83
C PRO A 136 -5.50 10.18 -12.20
N ALA A 137 -6.32 10.37 -13.23
CA ALA A 137 -6.13 9.76 -14.55
C ALA A 137 -4.74 9.99 -15.15
N SER A 138 -4.28 11.24 -15.22
CA SER A 138 -2.97 11.56 -15.81
C SER A 138 -1.81 10.96 -15.00
N VAL A 139 -1.91 10.97 -13.67
CA VAL A 139 -0.88 10.41 -12.78
C VAL A 139 -0.83 8.90 -12.90
N ILE A 140 -1.97 8.23 -13.02
CA ILE A 140 -2.05 6.79 -13.25
C ILE A 140 -1.41 6.41 -14.59
N GLN A 141 -1.68 7.17 -15.65
CA GLN A 141 -1.05 6.95 -16.96
C GLN A 141 0.46 7.13 -16.90
N ASP A 142 0.94 8.18 -16.23
CA ASP A 142 2.38 8.44 -16.09
C ASP A 142 3.08 7.35 -15.24
N LEU A 143 2.46 6.92 -14.14
CA LEU A 143 2.97 5.83 -13.31
C LEU A 143 3.00 4.50 -14.06
N TYR A 144 1.95 4.20 -14.83
CA TYR A 144 1.91 2.98 -15.65
C TYR A 144 3.00 2.98 -16.72
N LYS A 145 3.20 4.11 -17.41
CA LYS A 145 4.29 4.29 -18.39
C LYS A 145 5.66 4.12 -17.75
N ALA A 146 5.85 4.64 -16.53
CA ALA A 146 7.10 4.50 -15.79
C ALA A 146 7.35 3.04 -15.35
N ASN A 147 6.32 2.34 -14.89
CA ASN A 147 6.39 0.94 -14.49
C ASN A 147 4.99 0.27 -14.50
N PRO A 148 4.69 -0.61 -15.48
CA PRO A 148 3.41 -1.32 -15.57
C PRO A 148 3.07 -2.21 -14.36
N HIS A 149 4.06 -2.57 -13.55
CA HIS A 149 3.92 -3.46 -12.40
C HIS A 149 3.73 -2.73 -11.07
N CYS A 150 3.84 -1.41 -11.02
CA CYS A 150 3.81 -0.67 -9.76
C CYS A 150 2.39 -0.43 -9.23
N LEU A 151 1.39 -0.30 -10.11
CA LEU A 151 0.07 0.19 -9.72
C LEU A 151 -0.86 -0.92 -9.21
N MET A 152 -1.59 -0.64 -8.13
CA MET A 152 -2.65 -1.50 -7.60
C MET A 152 -3.89 -0.69 -7.25
N PHE A 153 -5.08 -1.24 -7.45
CA PHE A 153 -6.35 -0.60 -7.10
C PHE A 153 -6.95 -1.16 -5.81
N GLY A 154 -7.86 -0.40 -5.22
CA GLY A 154 -8.62 -0.72 -4.03
C GLY A 154 -9.63 0.40 -3.73
N THR A 155 -10.75 0.07 -3.12
CA THR A 155 -11.85 1.03 -2.93
C THR A 155 -11.58 2.04 -1.81
N ASP A 156 -10.70 1.72 -0.84
CA ASP A 156 -10.56 2.51 0.40
C ASP A 156 -11.91 2.67 1.14
N LEU A 157 -12.83 1.71 1.05
CA LEU A 157 -14.06 1.70 1.85
C LEU A 157 -13.73 1.50 3.35
N PRO A 158 -14.49 2.14 4.28
CA PRO A 158 -15.67 2.99 4.05
C PRO A 158 -15.30 4.47 3.83
N SER A 159 -14.10 4.76 3.32
CA SER A 159 -13.58 6.09 3.00
C SER A 159 -13.52 7.02 4.21
N THR A 160 -13.16 6.46 5.36
CA THR A 160 -13.11 7.16 6.64
C THR A 160 -12.25 8.43 6.52
N ARG A 161 -12.83 9.58 6.86
CA ARG A 161 -12.21 10.93 6.78
C ARG A 161 -11.80 11.38 5.38
N ALA A 162 -12.18 10.68 4.32
CA ALA A 162 -11.99 11.20 2.97
C ALA A 162 -12.99 12.33 2.71
N PRO A 163 -12.57 13.48 2.15
CA PRO A 163 -13.50 14.52 1.72
C PRO A 163 -14.60 14.02 0.77
N ARG A 164 -14.27 13.04 -0.08
CA ARG A 164 -15.20 12.33 -0.94
C ARG A 164 -15.03 10.82 -0.75
N ALA A 165 -16.14 10.09 -0.59
CA ALA A 165 -16.13 8.64 -0.52
C ALA A 165 -15.87 8.00 -1.90
N PHE A 166 -15.44 6.73 -1.89
CA PHE A 166 -15.36 5.91 -3.08
C PHE A 166 -16.68 5.91 -3.86
N GLN A 167 -16.58 5.97 -5.17
CA GLN A 167 -17.68 5.84 -6.10
C GLN A 167 -17.34 4.77 -7.15
N HIS A 168 -18.33 4.01 -7.64
CA HIS A 168 -18.08 3.01 -8.69
C HIS A 168 -17.41 3.59 -9.94
N ASN A 169 -17.68 4.87 -10.25
CA ASN A 169 -17.01 5.58 -11.35
C ASN A 169 -15.49 5.74 -11.15
N ASP A 170 -14.97 5.58 -9.93
CA ASP A 170 -13.51 5.54 -9.70
C ASP A 170 -12.88 4.30 -10.35
N ILE A 171 -13.61 3.18 -10.49
CA ILE A 171 -13.17 2.00 -11.27
C ILE A 171 -13.23 2.32 -12.76
N GLN A 172 -14.32 2.93 -13.21
CA GLN A 172 -14.49 3.29 -14.62
C GLN A 172 -13.39 4.25 -15.08
N LEU A 173 -12.95 5.16 -14.22
CA LEU A 173 -11.81 6.04 -14.48
C LEU A 173 -10.54 5.27 -14.84
N ILE A 174 -10.26 4.12 -14.21
CA ILE A 174 -9.12 3.27 -14.58
C ILE A 174 -9.31 2.69 -15.98
N VAL A 175 -10.49 2.11 -16.23
CA VAL A 175 -10.82 1.43 -17.49
C VAL A 175 -10.83 2.39 -18.67
N ASP A 176 -11.31 3.62 -18.50
CA ASP A 176 -11.41 4.61 -19.57
C ASP A 176 -10.06 5.25 -19.94
N ASN A 177 -9.07 5.18 -19.05
CA ASN A 177 -7.79 5.88 -19.22
C ASN A 177 -6.59 4.95 -19.46
N LEU A 178 -6.82 3.63 -19.48
CA LEU A 178 -5.83 2.59 -19.75
C LEU A 178 -6.39 1.61 -20.77
N ASP A 179 -5.50 0.92 -21.51
CA ASP A 179 -5.95 -0.22 -22.32
C ASP A 179 -6.40 -1.39 -21.43
N ALA A 180 -7.06 -2.39 -22.03
CA ALA A 180 -7.65 -3.51 -21.29
C ALA A 180 -6.62 -4.31 -20.48
N GLU A 181 -5.40 -4.50 -21.00
CA GLU A 181 -4.34 -5.23 -20.30
C GLU A 181 -3.81 -4.41 -19.12
N ALA A 182 -3.58 -3.13 -19.34
CA ALA A 182 -3.15 -2.19 -18.31
C ALA A 182 -4.17 -2.06 -17.19
N ALA A 183 -5.46 -1.93 -17.52
CA ALA A 183 -6.55 -1.88 -16.56
C ALA A 183 -6.62 -3.19 -15.74
N GLU A 184 -6.50 -4.36 -16.37
CA GLU A 184 -6.47 -5.64 -15.67
C GLU A 184 -5.27 -5.76 -14.70
N ARG A 185 -4.10 -5.26 -15.10
CA ARG A 185 -2.92 -5.23 -14.21
C ARG A 185 -3.16 -4.40 -12.96
N VAL A 186 -3.66 -3.18 -13.15
CA VAL A 186 -3.93 -2.23 -12.07
C VAL A 186 -5.04 -2.73 -11.15
N LEU A 187 -6.12 -3.27 -11.72
CA LEU A 187 -7.29 -3.72 -10.96
C LEU A 187 -7.09 -5.08 -10.28
N TRP A 188 -6.13 -5.90 -10.74
CA TRP A 188 -6.02 -7.29 -10.30
C TRP A 188 -4.59 -7.85 -10.25
N LYS A 189 -3.90 -7.97 -11.39
CA LYS A 189 -2.69 -8.83 -11.49
C LYS A 189 -1.52 -8.35 -10.62
N ASN A 190 -1.32 -7.04 -10.52
CA ASN A 190 -0.22 -6.48 -9.71
C ASN A 190 -0.46 -6.74 -8.22
N ALA A 191 -1.71 -6.62 -7.75
CA ALA A 191 -2.07 -6.93 -6.37
C ALA A 191 -1.90 -8.43 -6.07
N LEU A 192 -2.32 -9.33 -6.98
CA LEU A 192 -2.07 -10.77 -6.81
C LEU A 192 -0.58 -11.09 -6.66
N THR A 193 0.27 -10.45 -7.46
CA THR A 193 1.73 -10.63 -7.42
C THR A 193 2.33 -10.18 -6.10
N LEU A 194 1.87 -9.03 -5.58
CA LEU A 194 2.39 -8.47 -4.34
C LEU A 194 1.90 -9.24 -3.10
N TYR A 195 0.60 -9.49 -3.01
CA TYR A 195 -0.02 -10.03 -1.80
C TYR A 195 0.00 -11.57 -1.73
N LYS A 196 0.11 -12.27 -2.86
CA LYS A 196 0.15 -13.75 -2.91
C LYS A 196 -0.94 -14.40 -2.03
N PRO A 197 -2.24 -14.15 -2.29
CA PRO A 197 -3.30 -14.86 -1.57
C PRO A 197 -3.17 -16.37 -1.81
N ALA A 198 -3.69 -17.18 -0.87
CA ALA A 198 -3.74 -18.62 -1.06
C ALA A 198 -4.87 -18.96 -2.04
N ILE A 199 -4.51 -19.11 -3.32
CA ILE A 199 -5.43 -19.51 -4.41
C ILE A 199 -5.55 -21.03 -4.44
#